data_AF-A0AAW0A7I9-F1
#
_entry.id   AF-A0AAW0A7I9-F1
#
_cell.length_a   1.000
_cell.length_b   1.000
_cell.length_c   1.000
_cell.angle_alpha   90.00
_cell.angle_beta   90.00
_cell.angle_gamma   90.00
#
_symmetry.space_group_name_H-M   'P 1'
#
loop_
_entity.id
_entity.type
_entity.pdbx_description
1 polymer ?
#
loop_
_entity_poly.entity_id
_entity_poly.type
_entity_poly.pdbx_seq_one_letter_code
_entity_poly.pdbx_strand_id
1 'polypeptide(L)'
;MLNEHIVASGIYYYEEENISESRLAFRVTTGPPVYHKQDDELCMDILYGLKRDKHCYQDIGSIATTAGRALAWPNIYQHRVAPFRLLDAKKPGHRKILAIFLVDPSIEPIPSATNIPPQQKDWILDALMDGQTDPQSLLFRLPPEVLNLIVENLDTVMTRAEAEQYRLELMQERTGFIKNQADEYSYVFNMCEH
;
A
#
# COMPACT_ATOMS: atom_id res chain seq x y z
N MET A 1 3.33 9.68 -4.76
CA MET A 1 2.51 10.33 -3.73
C MET A 1 3.40 11.03 -2.73
N LEU A 2 3.33 12.36 -2.67
CA LEU A 2 4.10 13.13 -1.69
C LEU A 2 3.57 12.91 -0.26
N ASN A 3 2.30 12.54 -0.11
CA ASN A 3 1.60 12.46 1.17
C ASN A 3 2.08 11.32 2.10
N GLU A 4 2.69 10.26 1.54
CA GLU A 4 2.99 9.03 2.29
C GLU A 4 4.48 8.83 2.59
N HIS A 5 5.35 9.52 1.83
CA HIS A 5 6.80 9.44 1.99
C HIS A 5 7.38 8.01 2.04
N ILE A 6 6.77 7.05 1.35
CA ILE A 6 7.25 5.66 1.30
C ILE A 6 8.46 5.56 0.38
N VAL A 7 9.60 5.10 0.91
CA VAL A 7 10.87 4.93 0.18
C VAL A 7 11.13 3.48 -0.22
N ALA A 8 10.54 2.51 0.47
CA ALA A 8 10.60 1.11 0.10
C ALA A 8 9.32 0.35 0.48
N SER A 9 9.02 -0.69 -0.29
CA SER A 9 7.91 -1.60 -0.05
C SER A 9 8.44 -3.02 0.15
N GLY A 10 7.76 -3.79 0.99
CA GLY A 10 8.06 -5.20 1.21
C GLY A 10 6.78 -6.03 1.30
N ILE A 11 6.84 -7.26 0.80
CA ILE A 11 5.75 -8.23 0.90
C ILE A 11 6.29 -9.57 1.35
N TYR A 12 5.63 -10.16 2.34
CA TYR A 12 5.82 -11.55 2.72
C TYR A 12 4.60 -12.39 2.35
N TYR A 13 4.79 -13.35 1.45
CA TYR A 13 3.77 -14.31 1.01
C TYR A 13 3.80 -15.49 1.97
N TYR A 14 2.98 -15.49 3.01
CA TYR A 14 3.08 -16.50 4.07
C TYR A 14 2.24 -17.75 3.82
N GLU A 15 1.23 -17.68 2.95
CA GLU A 15 0.37 -18.82 2.65
C GLU A 15 -0.20 -18.71 1.24
N GLU A 16 -0.24 -19.85 0.54
CA GLU A 16 -0.80 -19.98 -0.81
C GLU A 16 -1.42 -21.36 -0.98
N GLU A 17 -2.67 -21.43 -1.43
CA GLU A 17 -3.37 -22.68 -1.69
C GLU A 17 -4.28 -22.57 -2.93
N ASN A 18 -4.27 -23.62 -3.76
CA ASN A 18 -5.15 -23.77 -4.92
C ASN A 18 -5.12 -22.60 -5.92
N ILE A 19 -3.97 -21.93 -6.08
CA ILE A 19 -3.78 -20.92 -7.14
C ILE A 19 -2.60 -21.27 -8.04
N SER A 20 -2.69 -20.85 -9.30
CA SER A 20 -1.58 -20.93 -10.24
C SER A 20 -0.44 -20.01 -9.81
N GLU A 21 0.76 -20.26 -10.32
CA GLU A 21 1.88 -19.33 -10.14
C GLU A 21 1.44 -17.90 -10.50
N SER A 22 1.71 -16.97 -9.60
CA SER A 22 1.62 -15.55 -9.85
C SER A 22 3.02 -14.96 -9.71
N ARG A 23 3.20 -13.80 -10.31
CA ARG A 23 4.48 -13.12 -10.36
C ARG A 23 4.28 -11.65 -10.04
N LEU A 24 5.26 -11.07 -9.37
CA LEU A 24 5.36 -9.63 -9.19
C LEU A 24 6.31 -9.10 -10.27
N ALA A 25 5.77 -8.32 -11.20
CA ALA A 25 6.53 -7.68 -12.27
C ALA A 25 6.95 -6.28 -11.84
N PHE A 26 8.14 -5.86 -12.28
CA PHE A 26 8.73 -4.58 -11.95
C PHE A 26 9.15 -3.83 -13.21
N ARG A 27 8.97 -2.51 -13.18
CA ARG A 27 9.57 -1.58 -14.15
C ARG A 27 10.04 -0.32 -13.43
N VAL A 28 10.91 0.44 -14.09
CA VAL A 28 11.40 1.72 -13.60
C VAL A 28 11.29 2.78 -14.69
N THR A 29 10.87 3.99 -14.31
CA THR A 29 10.91 5.14 -15.22
C THR A 29 12.36 5.55 -15.46
N THR A 30 12.70 5.86 -16.71
CA THR A 30 14.05 6.32 -17.08
C THR A 30 13.99 7.70 -17.71
N GLY A 31 15.11 8.40 -17.71
CA GLY A 31 15.29 9.57 -18.56
C GLY A 31 15.50 9.17 -20.03
N PRO A 32 15.41 10.13 -20.97
CA PRO A 32 15.82 9.90 -22.35
C PRO A 32 17.31 9.53 -22.40
N PRO A 33 17.71 8.56 -23.23
CA PRO A 33 19.10 8.16 -23.36
C PRO A 33 20.02 9.30 -23.78
N VAL A 34 21.12 9.46 -23.05
CA VAL A 34 22.09 10.55 -23.25
C VAL A 34 23.02 10.27 -24.44
N TYR A 35 23.23 9.00 -24.81
CA TYR A 35 24.22 8.58 -25.79
C TYR A 35 23.61 7.73 -26.90
N HIS A 36 23.16 8.37 -27.98
CA HIS A 36 22.74 7.69 -29.20
C HIS A 36 22.90 8.62 -30.41
N LYS A 37 23.13 8.04 -31.59
CA LYS A 37 23.06 8.78 -32.85
C LYS A 37 21.59 8.97 -33.23
N GLN A 38 21.28 10.06 -33.93
CA GLN A 38 19.95 10.24 -34.52
C GLN A 38 19.59 9.01 -35.37
N ASP A 39 18.38 8.50 -35.17
CA ASP A 39 17.81 7.31 -35.84
C ASP A 39 18.50 5.97 -35.53
N ASP A 40 19.33 5.89 -34.47
CA ASP A 40 20.00 4.63 -34.07
C ASP A 40 19.11 3.76 -33.19
N GLU A 41 18.08 3.17 -33.79
CA GLU A 41 17.10 2.32 -33.10
C GLU A 41 17.74 1.05 -32.52
N LEU A 42 18.76 0.51 -33.19
CA LEU A 42 19.43 -0.73 -32.75
C LEU A 42 20.21 -0.49 -31.46
N CYS A 43 20.97 0.61 -31.37
CA CYS A 43 21.67 0.97 -30.14
C CYS A 43 20.69 1.22 -28.99
N MET A 44 19.58 1.91 -29.28
CA MET A 44 18.54 2.20 -28.29
C MET A 44 17.90 0.94 -27.70
N ASP A 45 17.58 -0.04 -28.54
CA ASP A 45 16.99 -1.30 -28.09
C ASP A 45 18.01 -2.17 -27.33
N ILE A 46 19.25 -2.29 -27.83
CA ILE A 46 20.27 -3.15 -27.22
C ILE A 46 20.79 -2.58 -25.89
N LEU A 47 21.12 -1.28 -25.84
CA LEU A 47 21.77 -0.69 -24.68
C LEU A 47 20.77 -0.26 -23.61
N TYR A 48 19.60 0.23 -24.04
CA TYR A 48 18.61 0.81 -23.14
C TYR A 48 17.29 0.03 -23.10
N GLY A 49 17.03 -0.93 -23.99
CA GLY A 49 15.73 -1.61 -24.07
C GLY A 49 14.59 -0.67 -24.44
N LEU A 50 14.90 0.45 -25.10
CA LEU A 50 13.94 1.50 -25.44
C LEU A 50 13.77 1.58 -26.96
N LYS A 51 12.54 1.87 -27.39
CA LYS A 51 12.22 2.08 -28.81
C LYS A 51 11.78 3.52 -29.04
N ARG A 52 12.01 4.00 -30.27
CA ARG A 52 11.53 5.31 -30.70
C ARG A 52 10.02 5.44 -30.48
N ASP A 53 9.60 6.63 -30.05
CA ASP A 53 8.21 7.01 -29.77
C ASP A 53 7.51 6.10 -28.73
N LYS A 54 8.29 5.44 -27.87
CA LYS A 54 7.80 4.74 -26.68
C LYS A 54 8.13 5.53 -25.42
N HIS A 55 7.33 5.31 -24.39
CA HIS A 55 7.56 5.89 -23.08
C HIS A 55 8.92 5.43 -22.51
N CYS A 56 9.60 6.32 -21.80
CA CYS A 56 10.89 6.03 -21.17
C CYS A 56 10.67 5.25 -19.86
N TYR A 57 10.51 3.92 -19.98
CA TYR A 57 10.61 2.99 -18.86
C TYR A 57 11.35 1.74 -19.29
N GLN A 58 11.98 1.08 -18.32
CA GLN A 58 12.65 -0.20 -18.51
C GLN A 58 11.94 -1.27 -17.68
N ASP A 59 11.63 -2.40 -18.33
CA ASP A 59 11.18 -3.60 -17.63
C ASP A 59 12.36 -4.22 -16.87
N ILE A 60 12.24 -4.30 -15.54
CA ILE A 60 13.26 -4.90 -14.66
C ILE A 60 13.07 -6.43 -14.59
N GLY A 61 11.89 -6.91 -14.97
CA GLY A 61 11.54 -8.32 -15.01
C GLY A 61 10.47 -8.66 -13.99
N SER A 62 10.36 -9.95 -13.66
CA SER A 62 9.36 -10.43 -12.71
C SER A 62 9.86 -11.61 -11.89
N ILE A 63 9.31 -11.74 -10.69
CA ILE A 63 9.65 -12.81 -9.76
C ILE A 63 8.39 -13.57 -9.34
N ALA A 64 8.46 -14.90 -9.27
CA ALA A 64 7.36 -15.71 -8.73
C ALA A 64 7.09 -15.35 -7.27
N THR A 65 5.83 -15.37 -6.86
CA THR A 65 5.38 -14.96 -5.51
C THR A 65 4.85 -16.15 -4.73
N THR A 66 5.71 -17.13 -4.47
CA THR A 66 5.36 -18.39 -3.79
C THR A 66 5.25 -18.20 -2.27
N ALA A 67 4.47 -19.06 -1.59
CA ALA A 67 4.46 -19.11 -0.12
C ALA A 67 5.88 -19.26 0.47
N GLY A 68 6.12 -18.63 1.62
CA GLY A 68 7.41 -18.52 2.30
C GLY A 68 8.35 -17.46 1.71
N ARG A 69 7.95 -16.71 0.67
CA ARG A 69 8.82 -15.72 0.03
C ARG A 69 8.63 -14.32 0.61
N ALA A 70 9.72 -13.68 1.00
CA ALA A 70 9.76 -12.25 1.29
C ALA A 70 10.43 -11.50 0.13
N LEU A 71 9.84 -10.38 -0.28
CA LEU A 71 10.35 -9.47 -1.29
C LEU A 71 10.45 -8.08 -0.70
N ALA A 72 11.51 -7.34 -1.01
CA ALA A 72 11.67 -5.93 -0.66
C ALA A 72 12.30 -5.18 -1.83
N TRP A 73 11.80 -3.99 -2.12
CA TRP A 73 12.29 -3.17 -3.23
C TRP A 73 12.10 -1.67 -2.94
N PRO A 74 12.93 -0.80 -3.54
CA PRO A 74 12.76 0.64 -3.41
C PRO A 74 11.49 1.10 -4.14
N ASN A 75 10.82 2.12 -3.60
CA ASN A 75 9.53 2.61 -4.11
C ASN A 75 9.65 3.36 -5.45
N ILE A 76 10.87 3.49 -5.99
CA ILE A 76 11.14 3.94 -7.36
C ILE A 76 10.74 2.89 -8.41
N TYR A 77 10.63 1.61 -8.01
CA TYR A 77 10.16 0.56 -8.90
C TYR A 77 8.64 0.47 -8.85
N GLN A 78 8.03 0.70 -10.01
CA GLN A 78 6.62 0.40 -10.21
C GLN A 78 6.46 -1.12 -10.24
N HIS A 79 5.47 -1.65 -9.54
CA HIS A 79 5.20 -3.09 -9.49
C HIS A 79 3.77 -3.44 -9.88
N ARG A 80 3.60 -4.65 -10.42
CA ARG A 80 2.28 -5.18 -10.83
C ARG A 80 2.19 -6.66 -10.51
N VAL A 81 1.11 -7.04 -9.84
CA VAL A 81 0.76 -8.46 -9.63
C VAL A 81 0.24 -9.03 -10.95
N ALA A 82 0.91 -10.06 -11.47
CA ALA A 82 0.48 -10.76 -12.67
C ALA A 82 -0.80 -11.55 -12.41
N PRO A 83 -1.72 -11.65 -13.40
CA PRO A 83 -2.95 -12.44 -13.27
C PRO A 83 -2.65 -13.88 -12.88
N PHE A 84 -3.49 -14.43 -12.01
CA PHE A 84 -3.47 -15.83 -11.60
C PHE A 84 -4.90 -16.35 -11.51
N ARG A 85 -5.06 -17.68 -11.43
CA ARG A 85 -6.35 -18.34 -11.37
C ARG A 85 -6.32 -19.50 -10.39
N LEU A 86 -7.49 -20.00 -10.01
CA LEU A 86 -7.59 -21.24 -9.25
C LEU A 86 -7.03 -22.42 -10.08
N LEU A 87 -6.29 -23.33 -9.42
CA LEU A 87 -5.84 -24.57 -10.06
C LEU A 87 -7.04 -25.51 -10.28
N ASP A 88 -7.86 -25.67 -9.25
CA ASP A 88 -9.16 -26.33 -9.30
C ASP A 88 -10.27 -25.29 -9.09
N ALA A 89 -10.99 -24.97 -10.16
CA ALA A 89 -12.09 -24.00 -10.14
C ALA A 89 -13.29 -24.43 -9.29
N LYS A 90 -13.36 -25.70 -8.85
CA LYS A 90 -14.42 -26.20 -7.98
C LYS A 90 -14.10 -26.04 -6.49
N LYS A 91 -12.88 -25.63 -6.14
CA LYS A 91 -12.43 -25.46 -4.76
C LYS A 91 -12.07 -23.99 -4.48
N PRO A 92 -12.24 -23.51 -3.25
CA PRO A 92 -11.68 -22.21 -2.87
C PRO A 92 -10.15 -22.24 -2.99
N GLY A 93 -9.55 -21.06 -3.12
CA GLY A 93 -8.11 -20.88 -3.08
C GLY A 93 -7.78 -19.50 -2.53
N HIS A 94 -6.59 -19.36 -1.99
CA HIS A 94 -6.15 -18.12 -1.37
C HIS A 94 -4.67 -17.88 -1.56
N ARG A 95 -4.32 -16.61 -1.45
CA ARG A 95 -2.98 -16.14 -1.17
C ARG A 95 -3.10 -15.16 -0.02
N LYS A 96 -2.26 -15.33 0.99
CA LYS A 96 -2.18 -14.40 2.11
C LYS A 96 -0.82 -13.73 2.14
N ILE A 97 -0.86 -12.41 2.31
CA ILE A 97 0.32 -11.56 2.28
C ILE A 97 0.36 -10.67 3.51
N LEU A 98 1.58 -10.30 3.90
CA LEU A 98 1.86 -9.19 4.79
C LEU A 98 2.61 -8.13 4.00
N ALA A 99 2.01 -6.95 3.84
CA ALA A 99 2.64 -5.80 3.22
C ALA A 99 3.25 -4.88 4.28
N ILE A 100 4.48 -4.42 4.03
CA ILE A 100 5.24 -3.55 4.91
C ILE A 100 5.74 -2.38 4.08
N PHE A 101 5.60 -1.16 4.61
CA PHE A 101 6.08 0.06 3.97
C PHE A 101 7.12 0.73 4.84
N LEU A 102 8.24 1.13 4.25
CA LEU A 102 9.25 1.95 4.90
C LEU A 102 8.99 3.41 4.54
N VAL A 103 8.55 4.18 5.52
CA VAL A 103 8.47 5.65 5.45
C VAL A 103 9.89 6.21 5.50
N ASP A 104 10.14 7.29 4.76
CA ASP A 104 11.43 7.98 4.69
C ASP A 104 11.93 8.32 6.11
N PRO A 105 13.03 7.69 6.56
CA PRO A 105 13.54 7.93 7.91
C PRO A 105 14.17 9.31 8.07
N SER A 106 14.39 10.07 6.99
CA SER A 106 14.95 11.42 7.03
C SER A 106 13.92 12.50 7.36
N ILE A 107 12.63 12.14 7.42
CA ILE A 107 11.56 13.08 7.76
C ILE A 107 11.39 13.11 9.27
N GLU A 108 11.55 14.28 9.86
CA GLU A 108 11.35 14.47 11.29
C GLU A 108 10.25 15.52 11.56
N PRO A 109 9.25 15.19 12.40
CA PRO A 109 9.00 13.89 13.05
C PRO A 109 8.27 12.89 12.13
N ILE A 110 8.56 11.59 12.27
CA ILE A 110 7.77 10.52 11.63
C ILE A 110 6.49 10.29 12.45
N PRO A 111 5.29 10.50 11.88
CA PRO A 111 4.05 10.13 12.56
C PRO A 111 4.02 8.62 12.83
N SER A 112 3.77 8.24 14.08
CA SER A 112 3.75 6.83 14.50
C SER A 112 2.80 6.63 15.68
N ALA A 113 2.52 5.36 16.01
CA ALA A 113 1.69 5.00 17.17
C ALA A 113 2.26 5.47 18.52
N THR A 114 3.53 5.94 18.57
CA THR A 114 4.09 6.60 19.75
C THR A 114 3.43 7.95 20.02
N ASN A 115 3.07 8.69 18.96
CA ASN A 115 2.59 10.07 19.04
C ASN A 115 1.14 10.23 18.57
N ILE A 116 0.64 9.28 17.77
CA ILE A 116 -0.72 9.25 17.27
C ILE A 116 -1.52 8.26 18.13
N PRO A 117 -2.52 8.73 18.91
CA PRO A 117 -3.33 7.84 19.74
C PRO A 117 -4.23 6.95 18.88
N PRO A 118 -4.80 5.88 19.46
CA PRO A 118 -5.83 5.09 18.79
C PRO A 118 -6.99 5.97 18.31
N GLN A 119 -7.39 5.78 17.06
CA GLN A 119 -8.45 6.56 16.42
C GLN A 119 -9.78 5.80 16.34
N GLN A 120 -9.82 4.53 16.74
CA GLN A 120 -11.06 3.75 16.70
C GLN A 120 -11.97 4.14 17.85
N LYS A 121 -13.16 4.64 17.53
CA LYS A 121 -14.16 5.11 18.51
C LYS A 121 -14.45 4.05 19.58
N ASP A 122 -14.69 2.81 19.14
CA ASP A 122 -15.05 1.70 20.02
C ASP A 122 -13.92 1.36 20.99
N TRP A 123 -12.66 1.43 20.55
CA TRP A 123 -11.51 1.18 21.44
C TRP A 123 -11.36 2.23 22.53
N ILE A 124 -11.64 3.50 22.21
CA ILE A 124 -11.63 4.57 23.22
C ILE A 124 -12.77 4.37 24.21
N LEU A 125 -13.94 3.97 23.74
CA LEU A 125 -15.07 3.67 24.62
C LEU A 125 -14.75 2.50 25.55
N ASP A 126 -14.21 1.40 25.02
CA ASP A 126 -13.79 0.23 25.81
C ASP A 126 -12.75 0.63 26.87
N ALA A 127 -11.76 1.45 26.51
CA ALA A 127 -10.75 1.94 27.44
C ALA A 127 -11.34 2.82 28.56
N LEU A 128 -12.35 3.66 28.25
CA LEU A 128 -13.04 4.47 29.24
C LEU A 128 -13.92 3.61 30.17
N MET A 129 -14.57 2.58 29.63
CA MET A 129 -15.36 1.63 30.41
C MET A 129 -14.47 0.78 31.33
N ASP A 130 -13.32 0.31 30.84
CA ASP A 130 -12.33 -0.38 31.67
C ASP A 130 -11.85 0.53 32.80
N GLY A 131 -11.56 1.80 32.51
CA GLY A 131 -11.20 2.80 33.52
C GLY A 131 -12.31 3.13 34.52
N GLN A 132 -13.57 2.81 34.21
CA GLN A 132 -14.70 2.94 35.14
C GLN A 132 -14.73 1.80 36.17
N THR A 133 -14.07 0.67 35.90
CA THR A 133 -14.03 -0.48 36.83
C THR A 133 -13.13 -0.23 38.04
N ASP A 134 -12.21 0.73 37.95
CA ASP A 134 -11.31 1.12 39.03
C ASP A 134 -11.97 2.15 39.97
N PRO A 135 -12.22 1.82 41.26
CA PRO A 135 -12.81 2.75 42.22
C PRO A 135 -11.98 4.02 42.49
N GLN A 136 -10.67 4.02 42.17
CA GLN A 136 -9.82 5.20 42.32
C GLN A 136 -9.88 6.16 41.12
N SER A 137 -10.45 5.70 40.00
CA SER A 137 -10.60 6.49 38.78
C SER A 137 -11.66 7.58 38.93
N LEU A 138 -11.43 8.73 38.29
CA LEU A 138 -12.46 9.76 38.16
C LEU A 138 -13.65 9.27 37.31
N LEU A 139 -13.42 8.30 36.42
CA LEU A 139 -14.43 7.73 35.53
C LEU A 139 -15.46 6.89 36.29
N PHE A 140 -15.09 6.29 37.43
CA PHE A 140 -16.00 5.49 38.28
C PHE A 140 -17.28 6.25 38.66
N ARG A 141 -17.20 7.57 38.78
CA ARG A 141 -18.32 8.44 39.17
C ARG A 141 -19.20 8.88 38.01
N LEU A 142 -18.80 8.63 36.77
CA LEU A 142 -19.54 9.04 35.58
C LEU A 142 -20.51 7.93 35.16
N PRO A 143 -21.78 8.25 34.82
CA PRO A 143 -22.66 7.30 34.17
C PRO A 143 -22.15 6.89 32.77
N PRO A 144 -22.44 5.67 32.29
CA PRO A 144 -22.04 5.21 30.95
C PRO A 144 -22.50 6.14 29.81
N GLU A 145 -23.65 6.80 29.96
CA GLU A 145 -24.17 7.76 28.99
C GLU A 145 -23.24 8.98 28.82
N VAL A 146 -22.58 9.40 29.91
CA VAL A 146 -21.62 10.51 29.86
C VAL A 146 -20.34 10.08 29.15
N LEU A 147 -19.91 8.81 29.32
CA LEU A 147 -18.76 8.28 28.58
C LEU A 147 -19.03 8.23 27.08
N ASN A 148 -20.24 7.77 26.68
CA ASN A 148 -20.66 7.81 25.28
C ASN A 148 -20.64 9.23 24.72
N LEU A 149 -21.18 10.20 25.47
CA LEU A 149 -21.14 11.61 25.07
C LEU A 149 -19.71 12.14 24.93
N ILE A 150 -18.79 11.78 25.85
CA ILE A 150 -17.38 12.16 25.74
C ILE A 150 -16.82 11.66 24.41
N VAL A 151 -16.99 10.37 24.11
CA VAL A 151 -16.46 9.75 22.89
C VAL A 151 -17.10 10.31 21.63
N GLU A 152 -18.39 10.65 21.67
CA GLU A 152 -19.10 11.30 20.56
C GLU A 152 -18.60 12.72 20.26
N ASN A 153 -18.02 13.40 21.25
CA ASN A 153 -17.49 14.76 21.09
C ASN A 153 -15.96 14.79 20.89
N LEU A 154 -15.31 13.64 20.69
CA LEU A 154 -13.89 13.59 20.34
C LEU A 154 -13.71 13.75 18.82
N ASP A 155 -13.06 14.83 18.39
CA ASP A 155 -12.76 15.07 16.97
C ASP A 155 -11.64 14.15 16.42
N THR A 156 -10.94 13.43 17.29
CA THR A 156 -9.75 12.62 16.92
C THR A 156 -10.06 11.16 16.63
N VAL A 157 -11.31 10.74 16.82
CA VAL A 157 -11.75 9.36 16.62
C VAL A 157 -12.64 9.24 15.40
N MET A 158 -12.72 8.03 14.87
CA MET A 158 -13.57 7.67 13.76
C MET A 158 -14.27 6.34 14.05
N THR A 159 -15.49 6.24 13.58
CA THR A 159 -16.23 4.99 13.50
C THR A 159 -15.61 4.09 12.45
N ARG A 160 -15.91 2.79 12.51
CA ARG A 160 -15.50 1.83 11.47
C ARG A 160 -16.00 2.24 10.08
N ALA A 161 -17.22 2.79 9.98
CA ALA A 161 -17.79 3.20 8.70
C ALA A 161 -17.01 4.38 8.09
N GLU A 162 -16.64 5.37 8.90
CA GLU A 162 -15.79 6.50 8.48
C GLU A 162 -14.39 6.02 8.07
N ALA A 163 -13.78 5.12 8.84
CA ALA A 163 -12.48 4.53 8.49
C ALA A 163 -12.52 3.78 7.15
N GLU A 164 -13.60 3.02 6.91
CA GLU A 164 -13.81 2.30 5.64
C GLU A 164 -14.02 3.29 4.48
N GLN A 165 -14.70 4.41 4.71
CA GLN A 165 -14.87 5.48 3.71
C GLN A 165 -13.53 6.16 3.36
N TYR A 166 -12.73 6.54 4.36
CA TYR A 166 -11.38 7.07 4.14
C TYR A 166 -10.49 6.08 3.38
N ARG A 167 -10.59 4.79 3.68
CA ARG A 167 -9.88 3.74 2.94
C ARG A 167 -10.28 3.75 1.45
N LEU A 168 -11.57 3.89 1.14
CA LEU A 168 -12.03 3.94 -0.26
C LEU A 168 -11.52 5.21 -0.97
N GLU A 169 -11.51 6.35 -0.29
CA GLU A 169 -10.97 7.61 -0.83
C GLU A 169 -9.47 7.49 -1.11
N LEU A 170 -8.70 6.89 -0.19
CA LEU A 170 -7.27 6.62 -0.38
C LEU A 170 -7.02 5.72 -1.60
N MET A 171 -7.81 4.65 -1.76
CA MET A 171 -7.71 3.73 -2.90
C MET A 171 -8.04 4.45 -4.22
N GLN A 172 -9.01 5.37 -4.19
CA GLN A 172 -9.34 6.20 -5.35
C GLN A 172 -8.23 7.19 -5.68
N GLU A 173 -7.63 7.84 -4.68
CA GLU A 173 -6.48 8.75 -4.87
C GLU A 173 -5.29 8.00 -5.47
N ARG A 174 -4.98 6.80 -4.93
CA ARG A 174 -3.93 5.91 -5.44
C ARG A 174 -4.21 5.50 -6.88
N THR A 175 -5.43 5.08 -7.18
CA THR A 175 -5.85 4.72 -8.54
C THR A 175 -5.81 5.91 -9.51
N GLY A 176 -6.21 7.10 -9.06
CA GLY A 176 -6.20 8.34 -9.85
C GLY A 176 -4.77 8.80 -10.18
N PHE A 177 -3.87 8.77 -9.19
CA PHE A 177 -2.45 9.04 -9.39
C PHE A 177 -1.84 8.08 -10.42
N ILE A 178 -2.22 6.81 -10.36
CA ILE A 178 -1.80 5.80 -11.32
C ILE A 178 -2.33 6.10 -12.72
N LYS A 179 -3.58 6.54 -12.88
CA LYS A 179 -4.14 6.90 -14.20
C LYS A 179 -3.41 8.09 -14.83
N ASN A 180 -3.15 9.14 -14.08
CA ASN A 180 -2.39 10.30 -14.57
C ASN A 180 -0.96 9.88 -14.98
N GLN A 181 -0.33 9.01 -14.19
CA GLN A 181 0.96 8.44 -14.54
C GLN A 181 0.86 7.44 -15.71
N ALA A 182 -0.28 6.76 -15.91
CA ALA A 182 -0.52 5.85 -17.03
C ALA A 182 -0.81 6.59 -18.34
N ASP A 183 -1.43 7.77 -18.31
CA ASP A 183 -1.57 8.61 -19.49
C ASP A 183 -0.19 9.12 -19.98
N GLU A 184 0.78 9.22 -19.06
CA GLU A 184 2.19 9.50 -19.36
C GLU A 184 3.05 8.22 -19.57
N TYR A 185 2.61 7.05 -19.08
CA TYR A 185 3.37 5.78 -19.05
C TYR A 185 2.49 4.52 -19.21
N SER A 186 1.58 4.52 -20.19
CA SER A 186 0.73 3.44 -20.78
C SER A 186 0.06 2.34 -19.91
N TYR A 187 0.23 2.26 -18.59
CA TYR A 187 -0.33 1.15 -17.78
C TYR A 187 -0.65 1.51 -16.32
N VAL A 188 -1.70 0.89 -15.79
CA VAL A 188 -2.12 0.94 -14.37
C VAL A 188 -1.20 0.04 -13.53
N PHE A 189 -0.49 0.61 -12.56
CA PHE A 189 0.45 -0.07 -11.66
C PHE A 189 0.04 0.13 -10.20
N ASN A 190 -0.46 -0.91 -9.54
CA ASN A 190 -1.02 -0.84 -8.19
C ASN A 190 0.04 -1.06 -7.10
N MET A 191 -0.08 -0.31 -6.00
CA MET A 191 0.66 -0.51 -4.75
C MET A 191 0.08 -1.67 -3.91
N CYS A 192 -0.14 -2.84 -4.55
CA CYS A 192 -0.74 -4.03 -3.93
C CYS A 192 -2.21 -3.93 -3.50
N GLU A 193 -2.90 -2.89 -3.95
CA GLU A 193 -4.33 -2.72 -3.74
C GLU A 193 -5.10 -3.53 -4.79
N HIS A 194 -5.97 -4.41 -4.29
CA HIS A 194 -6.88 -5.26 -5.06
C HIS A 194 -8.31 -4.74 -4.95
#